data_AF-A0A922F113-F1
#
_entry.id   AF-A0A922F113-F1
#
_cell.length_a   1.000
_cell.length_b   1.000
_cell.length_c   1.000
_cell.angle_alpha   90.00
_cell.angle_beta   90.00
_cell.angle_gamma   90.00
#
_symmetry.space_group_name_H-M   'P 1'
#
loop_
_entity.id
_entity.type
_entity.pdbx_description
1 polymer ?
#
loop_
_entity_poly.entity_id
_entity_poly.type
_entity_poly.pdbx_seq_one_letter_code
_entity_poly.pdbx_strand_id
1 'polypeptide(L)'
;MVNQILVHLEGIGNISINSRIGFKDYIVYSDNLRNIAVDKYDSIIFVNGKLCKNAKDVKAGDFFFQGCLNVGRDTLDLNTLGISLARIDFASYGQNPPHTHPRATKVLFVLEGTLYVAFVTSNQAEGENLLFTKVLNVGDVFIFLAGLNPEVITIVDAVFGSESPINPDVLTKAFQVDKNLVEYLHKLF
;
A
#
# COMPACT_ATOMS: atom_id res chain seq x y z
N MET A 1 15.52 10.85 -23.74
CA MET A 1 15.99 11.69 -22.62
C MET A 1 14.79 12.14 -21.81
N VAL A 2 15.01 12.52 -20.54
CA VAL A 2 14.05 12.84 -19.46
C VAL A 2 13.69 11.57 -18.64
N ASN A 3 14.30 11.24 -17.48
CA ASN A 3 14.61 11.91 -16.20
C ASN A 3 13.39 12.35 -15.39
N GLN A 4 13.15 11.74 -14.22
CA GLN A 4 12.82 12.42 -12.95
C GLN A 4 12.72 11.48 -11.73
N ILE A 5 13.05 12.05 -10.55
CA ILE A 5 13.33 11.54 -9.20
C ILE A 5 12.53 12.43 -8.19
N LEU A 6 12.32 11.97 -6.92
CA LEU A 6 12.20 12.71 -5.61
C LEU A 6 10.91 12.31 -4.81
N VAL A 7 10.86 11.58 -3.67
CA VAL A 7 11.34 11.61 -2.22
C VAL A 7 10.40 12.35 -1.22
N HIS A 8 9.91 11.68 -0.13
CA HIS A 8 10.00 12.04 1.32
C HIS A 8 9.09 11.23 2.32
N LEU A 9 9.67 10.84 3.49
CA LEU A 9 9.35 10.22 4.84
C LEU A 9 7.90 9.89 5.33
N GLU A 10 7.56 9.00 6.30
CA GLU A 10 8.20 8.19 7.38
C GLU A 10 7.53 6.79 7.53
N GLY A 11 8.21 5.79 8.11
CA GLY A 11 7.58 4.61 8.74
C GLY A 11 7.40 3.36 7.86
N ILE A 12 8.41 2.48 7.91
CA ILE A 12 8.51 1.06 7.47
C ILE A 12 7.56 0.64 6.32
N GLY A 13 8.15 0.42 5.13
CA GLY A 13 7.57 -0.29 3.99
C GLY A 13 7.06 0.59 2.86
N ASN A 14 7.94 1.15 2.04
CA ASN A 14 7.56 2.02 0.91
C ASN A 14 7.53 1.29 -0.42
N ILE A 15 6.59 1.63 -1.30
CA ILE A 15 6.43 1.09 -2.66
C ILE A 15 6.39 2.25 -3.65
N SER A 16 7.10 2.11 -4.77
CA SER A 16 6.94 2.93 -5.99
C SER A 16 6.68 2.01 -7.17
N ILE A 17 5.81 2.43 -8.09
CA ILE A 17 5.41 1.68 -9.28
C ILE A 17 5.47 2.62 -10.49
N ASN A 18 6.29 2.28 -11.48
CA ASN A 18 6.23 2.87 -12.82
C ASN A 18 6.14 1.73 -13.84
N SER A 19 5.01 1.63 -14.53
CA SER A 19 4.82 0.66 -15.61
C SER A 19 5.10 1.31 -16.96
N ARG A 20 5.96 0.67 -17.77
CA ARG A 20 6.22 1.13 -19.16
C ARG A 20 5.12 0.70 -20.13
N ILE A 21 4.31 -0.29 -19.75
CA ILE A 21 3.22 -0.90 -20.54
C ILE A 21 2.17 -1.37 -19.53
N GLY A 22 0.90 -1.46 -19.95
CA GLY A 22 -0.19 -1.98 -19.13
C GLY A 22 0.19 -3.27 -18.40
N PHE A 23 -0.22 -3.38 -17.13
CA PHE A 23 0.43 -4.27 -16.18
C PHE A 23 -0.57 -4.83 -15.18
N LYS A 24 -0.34 -6.05 -14.69
CA LYS A 24 -1.18 -6.73 -13.68
C LYS A 24 -0.30 -7.40 -12.64
N ASP A 25 -0.66 -7.27 -11.37
CA ASP A 25 0.08 -7.86 -10.24
C ASP A 25 -0.80 -8.53 -9.21
N TYR A 26 -0.21 -9.48 -8.49
CA TYR A 26 -0.70 -9.89 -7.17
C TYR A 26 0.19 -9.35 -6.07
N ILE A 27 -0.45 -8.83 -5.03
CA ILE A 27 0.19 -8.33 -3.83
C ILE A 27 -0.30 -9.16 -2.65
N VAL A 28 0.59 -9.90 -2.00
CA VAL A 28 0.28 -10.62 -0.77
C VAL A 28 0.84 -9.85 0.41
N TYR A 29 -0.01 -9.55 1.39
CA TYR A 29 0.37 -9.03 2.70
C TYR A 29 0.36 -10.16 3.73
N SER A 30 1.22 -10.14 4.75
CA SER A 30 1.17 -11.11 5.84
C SER A 30 1.40 -10.53 7.24
N ASP A 31 0.55 -10.93 8.20
CA ASP A 31 0.56 -10.63 9.63
C ASP A 31 0.49 -11.92 10.47
N ASN A 32 1.03 -11.91 11.68
CA ASN A 32 1.01 -13.09 12.57
C ASN A 32 -0.23 -13.08 13.48
N LEU A 33 -1.35 -13.63 13.00
CA LEU A 33 -2.51 -13.94 13.85
C LEU A 33 -2.84 -15.43 13.75
N ARG A 34 -3.27 -16.01 14.88
CA ARG A 34 -3.56 -17.45 15.01
C ARG A 34 -5.06 -17.63 15.17
N ASN A 35 -5.67 -18.23 14.14
CA ASN A 35 -6.96 -18.95 14.03
C ASN A 35 -7.63 -18.59 12.69
N ILE A 36 -8.48 -19.46 12.17
CA ILE A 36 -9.26 -19.19 10.95
C ILE A 36 -10.59 -18.54 11.36
N ALA A 37 -10.89 -17.35 10.83
CA ALA A 37 -12.14 -16.64 11.09
C ALA A 37 -12.84 -16.24 9.79
N VAL A 38 -14.17 -16.24 9.83
CA VAL A 38 -15.03 -15.65 8.78
C VAL A 38 -15.74 -14.45 9.37
N ASP A 39 -15.71 -13.33 8.66
CA ASP A 39 -16.33 -12.07 9.09
C ASP A 39 -17.84 -12.18 9.36
N LYS A 40 -18.27 -11.50 10.42
CA LYS A 40 -19.67 -11.24 10.76
C LYS A 40 -19.96 -9.74 10.57
N TYR A 41 -20.74 -9.42 9.53
CA TYR A 41 -20.95 -8.03 9.07
C TYR A 41 -22.04 -7.24 9.81
N ASP A 42 -22.88 -7.87 10.65
CA ASP A 42 -24.03 -7.23 11.32
C ASP A 42 -23.78 -6.94 12.82
N SER A 43 -22.62 -6.39 13.18
CA SER A 43 -22.32 -6.11 14.59
C SER A 43 -22.14 -4.62 14.88
N ILE A 44 -22.84 -4.13 15.89
CA ILE A 44 -22.66 -2.79 16.49
C ILE A 44 -21.47 -2.71 17.46
N ILE A 45 -20.69 -3.79 17.60
CA ILE A 45 -19.60 -3.90 18.57
C ILE A 45 -18.28 -3.62 17.86
N PHE A 46 -17.48 -2.72 18.42
CA PHE A 46 -16.14 -2.40 17.93
C PHE A 46 -15.10 -3.29 18.61
N VAL A 47 -14.29 -3.99 17.82
CA VAL A 47 -13.16 -4.82 18.26
C VAL A 47 -11.94 -4.54 17.40
N ASN A 48 -10.75 -4.94 17.85
CA ASN A 48 -9.59 -4.97 16.97
C ASN A 48 -9.77 -6.10 15.93
N GLY A 49 -9.77 -5.77 14.65
CA GLY A 49 -10.11 -6.70 13.55
C GLY A 49 -11.62 -6.76 13.29
N LYS A 50 -12.16 -7.95 13.03
CA LYS A 50 -13.58 -8.16 12.76
C LYS A 50 -14.13 -9.34 13.57
N LEU A 51 -15.41 -9.26 13.95
CA LEU A 51 -16.07 -10.37 14.63
C LEU A 51 -16.18 -11.60 13.72
N CYS A 52 -16.08 -12.78 14.33
CA CYS A 52 -16.13 -14.04 13.63
C CYS A 52 -17.54 -14.66 13.65
N LYS A 53 -17.93 -15.34 12.57
CA LYS A 53 -19.07 -16.27 12.57
C LYS A 53 -18.82 -17.42 13.55
N ASN A 54 -19.89 -18.06 14.02
CA ASN A 54 -19.76 -19.30 14.79
C ASN A 54 -19.21 -20.40 13.89
N ALA A 55 -18.22 -21.17 14.36
CA ALA A 55 -17.57 -22.23 13.59
C ALA A 55 -18.56 -23.28 13.05
N LYS A 56 -19.71 -23.48 13.70
CA LYS A 56 -20.75 -24.42 13.23
C LYS A 56 -21.55 -23.91 12.03
N ASP A 57 -21.55 -22.60 11.80
CA ASP A 57 -22.31 -21.95 10.74
C ASP A 57 -21.46 -21.69 9.50
N VAL A 58 -20.13 -21.87 9.61
CA VAL A 58 -19.16 -21.67 8.54
C VAL A 58 -19.20 -22.84 7.54
N LYS A 59 -19.17 -22.51 6.24
CA LYS A 59 -19.19 -23.46 5.12
C LYS A 59 -18.01 -23.21 4.19
N ALA A 60 -17.70 -24.17 3.32
CA ALA A 60 -16.62 -24.03 2.34
C ALA A 60 -16.77 -22.78 1.45
N GLY A 61 -18.02 -22.41 1.12
CA GLY A 61 -18.32 -21.19 0.36
C GLY A 61 -17.90 -19.89 1.06
N ASP A 62 -17.76 -19.87 2.38
CA ASP A 62 -17.28 -18.69 3.13
C ASP A 62 -15.78 -18.43 2.95
N PHE A 63 -15.03 -19.40 2.42
CA PHE A 63 -13.60 -19.30 2.13
C PHE A 63 -13.29 -19.24 0.63
N PHE A 64 -14.33 -19.28 -0.23
CA PHE A 64 -14.18 -19.33 -1.67
C PHE A 64 -14.53 -17.97 -2.30
N PHE A 65 -13.56 -17.39 -2.98
CA PHE A 65 -13.67 -16.07 -3.60
C PHE A 65 -13.44 -16.20 -5.11
N GLN A 66 -14.52 -16.22 -5.90
CA GLN A 66 -14.44 -16.28 -7.35
C GLN A 66 -14.51 -14.89 -7.96
N GLY A 67 -13.52 -14.55 -8.77
CA GLY A 67 -13.52 -13.32 -9.55
C GLY A 67 -13.28 -12.03 -8.75
N CYS A 68 -13.03 -12.11 -7.44
CA CYS A 68 -12.70 -10.99 -6.57
C CYS A 68 -11.36 -10.30 -6.90
N LEU A 69 -10.63 -10.75 -7.92
CA LEU A 69 -9.37 -10.15 -8.38
C LEU A 69 -9.39 -10.00 -9.90
N ASN A 70 -10.56 -9.77 -10.48
CA ASN A 70 -10.73 -9.56 -11.93
C ASN A 70 -10.92 -8.10 -12.30
N VAL A 71 -11.18 -7.21 -11.32
CA VAL A 71 -11.42 -5.78 -11.52
C VAL A 71 -10.28 -4.99 -10.88
N GLY A 72 -9.88 -3.90 -11.54
CA GLY A 72 -8.74 -3.08 -11.12
C GLY A 72 -8.99 -2.47 -9.75
N ARG A 73 -8.23 -2.97 -8.76
CA ARG A 73 -8.22 -2.60 -7.32
C ARG A 73 -9.30 -3.28 -6.47
N ASP A 74 -9.25 -4.60 -6.41
CA ASP A 74 -9.91 -5.38 -5.37
C ASP A 74 -8.90 -5.89 -4.32
N THR A 75 -9.28 -5.86 -3.05
CA THR A 75 -8.51 -6.40 -1.92
C THR A 75 -9.30 -7.50 -1.23
N LEU A 76 -8.69 -8.68 -1.09
CA LEU A 76 -9.19 -9.79 -0.27
C LEU A 76 -8.44 -9.80 1.05
N ASP A 77 -9.13 -9.60 2.16
CA ASP A 77 -8.56 -9.67 3.50
C ASP A 77 -9.09 -10.88 4.26
N LEU A 78 -8.19 -11.73 4.74
CA LEU A 78 -8.53 -12.94 5.46
C LEU A 78 -8.40 -12.69 6.96
N ASN A 79 -9.56 -12.51 7.61
CA ASN A 79 -9.65 -12.23 9.03
C ASN A 79 -8.90 -13.29 9.86
N THR A 80 -8.13 -12.80 10.84
CA THR A 80 -7.26 -13.55 11.77
C THR A 80 -6.19 -14.46 11.15
N LEU A 81 -6.14 -14.59 9.83
CA LEU A 81 -5.10 -15.34 9.11
C LEU A 81 -3.87 -14.49 8.84
N GLY A 82 -4.03 -13.17 8.92
CA GLY A 82 -2.96 -12.23 8.60
C GLY A 82 -2.42 -12.49 7.21
N ILE A 83 -3.33 -12.65 6.25
CA ILE A 83 -2.99 -12.66 4.83
C ILE A 83 -4.03 -11.80 4.14
N SER A 84 -3.59 -10.88 3.30
CA SER A 84 -4.47 -10.22 2.34
C SER A 84 -3.85 -10.20 0.96
N LEU A 85 -4.69 -10.13 -0.06
CA LEU A 85 -4.32 -10.21 -1.47
C LEU A 85 -4.95 -9.05 -2.22
N ALA A 86 -4.14 -8.30 -2.97
CA ALA A 86 -4.64 -7.26 -3.86
C ALA A 86 -4.20 -7.52 -5.30
N ARG A 87 -5.05 -7.14 -6.26
CA ARG A 87 -4.65 -7.01 -7.66
C ARG A 87 -4.66 -5.55 -8.07
N ILE A 88 -3.57 -5.12 -8.69
CA ILE A 88 -3.48 -3.76 -9.26
C ILE A 88 -3.15 -3.86 -10.73
N ASP A 89 -3.97 -3.18 -11.53
CA ASP A 89 -3.77 -3.05 -12.96
C ASP A 89 -3.34 -1.61 -13.26
N PHE A 90 -2.17 -1.43 -13.90
CA PHE A 90 -1.72 -0.11 -14.34
C PHE A 90 -1.94 0.04 -15.84
N ALA A 91 -2.39 1.22 -16.26
CA ALA A 91 -2.25 1.64 -17.65
C ALA A 91 -0.78 1.98 -17.95
N SER A 92 -0.40 2.12 -19.22
CA SER A 92 0.93 2.63 -19.59
C SER A 92 1.21 3.96 -18.88
N TYR A 93 2.37 4.08 -18.24
CA TYR A 93 2.76 5.22 -17.38
C TYR A 93 1.93 5.39 -16.11
N GLY A 94 1.03 4.45 -15.81
CA GLY A 94 0.29 4.40 -14.57
C GLY A 94 1.24 4.28 -13.39
N GLN A 95 0.95 5.05 -12.34
CA GLN A 95 1.73 5.08 -11.12
C GLN A 95 0.88 4.62 -9.95
N ASN A 96 1.51 3.90 -9.02
CA ASN A 96 1.03 3.86 -7.66
C ASN A 96 1.83 4.91 -6.89
N PRO A 97 1.19 5.99 -6.42
CA PRO A 97 1.88 7.04 -5.68
C PRO A 97 2.64 6.45 -4.48
N PRO A 98 3.67 7.16 -3.98
CA PRO A 98 4.36 6.77 -2.77
C PRO A 98 3.37 6.56 -1.62
N HIS A 99 3.39 5.35 -1.08
CA HIS A 99 2.58 4.97 0.06
C HIS A 99 3.38 4.05 0.97
N THR A 100 2.96 4.03 2.23
CA THR A 100 3.40 3.03 3.20
C THR A 100 2.25 2.07 3.49
N HIS A 101 2.61 0.82 3.72
CA HIS A 101 1.82 -0.04 4.58
C HIS A 101 2.52 0.02 5.91
N PRO A 102 2.02 0.80 6.90
CA PRO A 102 2.67 0.92 8.21
C PRO A 102 2.77 -0.42 8.92
N ARG A 103 2.10 -1.40 8.30
CA ARG A 103 1.48 -2.49 8.91
C ARG A 103 1.51 -3.73 7.97
N ALA A 104 2.26 -3.81 6.86
CA ALA A 104 2.36 -5.13 6.19
C ALA A 104 3.61 -5.35 5.37
N THR A 105 4.24 -6.52 5.51
CA THR A 105 5.21 -6.99 4.52
C THR A 105 4.46 -7.33 3.25
N LYS A 106 4.97 -6.89 2.11
CA LYS A 106 4.37 -7.09 0.80
C LYS A 106 5.25 -7.98 -0.07
N VAL A 107 4.63 -8.99 -0.66
CA VAL A 107 5.20 -9.75 -1.77
C VAL A 107 4.47 -9.35 -3.04
N LEU A 108 5.23 -8.92 -4.04
CA LEU A 108 4.74 -8.52 -5.35
C LEU A 108 5.18 -9.53 -6.40
N PHE A 109 4.25 -9.93 -7.26
CA PHE A 109 4.50 -10.86 -8.36
C PHE A 109 3.93 -10.34 -9.68
N VAL A 110 4.78 -10.31 -10.71
CA VAL A 110 4.45 -9.76 -12.03
C VAL A 110 3.75 -10.76 -12.93
N LEU A 111 2.51 -10.44 -13.32
CA LEU A 111 1.71 -11.26 -14.24
C LEU A 111 1.83 -10.81 -15.69
N GLU A 112 1.94 -9.51 -15.94
CA GLU A 112 1.94 -8.93 -17.29
C GLU A 112 2.76 -7.64 -17.32
N GLY A 113 3.53 -7.42 -18.38
CA GLY A 113 4.27 -6.16 -18.61
C GLY A 113 5.62 -6.07 -17.89
N THR A 114 6.05 -4.83 -17.63
CA THR A 114 7.32 -4.50 -16.97
C THR A 114 7.09 -3.39 -15.97
N LEU A 115 7.61 -3.56 -14.76
CA LEU A 115 7.41 -2.64 -13.65
C LEU A 115 8.73 -2.21 -13.03
N TYR A 116 8.94 -0.91 -12.98
CA TYR A 116 9.95 -0.33 -12.12
C TYR A 116 9.40 -0.21 -10.71
N VAL A 117 10.06 -0.88 -9.77
CA VAL A 117 9.77 -0.81 -8.34
C VAL A 117 10.88 -0.09 -7.59
N ALA A 118 10.50 0.55 -6.49
CA ALA A 118 11.45 1.06 -5.53
C ALA A 118 10.91 1.05 -4.09
N PHE A 119 11.83 0.98 -3.13
CA PHE A 119 11.56 1.28 -1.72
C PHE A 119 12.72 2.06 -1.11
N VAL A 120 12.42 2.85 -0.09
CA VAL A 120 13.41 3.62 0.67
C VAL A 120 13.39 3.15 2.11
N THR A 121 14.56 2.91 2.69
CA THR A 121 14.70 2.63 4.13
C THR A 121 14.93 3.93 4.88
N SER A 122 14.39 4.03 6.10
CA SER A 122 14.63 5.15 7.02
C SER A 122 15.48 4.73 8.20
N ASN A 123 16.32 5.63 8.72
CA ASN A 123 17.00 5.49 10.01
C ASN A 123 17.87 4.22 10.12
N GLN A 124 18.72 3.97 9.13
CA GLN A 124 19.75 2.95 9.25
C GLN A 124 20.80 3.37 10.28
N ALA A 125 21.60 2.41 10.78
CA ALA A 125 22.61 2.65 11.82
C ALA A 125 23.63 3.77 11.47
N GLU A 126 23.77 4.11 10.18
CA GLU A 126 24.66 5.15 9.67
C GLU A 126 23.94 6.48 9.33
N GLY A 127 22.65 6.61 9.63
CA GLY A 127 21.88 7.85 9.48
C GLY A 127 21.42 8.18 8.05
N GLU A 128 21.77 7.36 7.06
CA GLU A 128 21.38 7.59 5.66
C GLU A 128 20.11 6.84 5.25
N ASN A 129 19.31 7.48 4.39
CA ASN A 129 18.16 6.85 3.74
C ASN A 129 18.60 6.20 2.44
N LEU A 130 18.53 4.87 2.36
CA LEU A 130 18.90 4.12 1.16
C LEU A 130 17.70 3.86 0.25
N LEU A 131 17.88 4.16 -1.05
CA LEU A 131 16.92 3.85 -2.11
C LEU A 131 17.31 2.54 -2.79
N PHE A 132 16.40 1.58 -2.77
CA PHE A 132 16.51 0.31 -3.49
C PHE A 132 15.55 0.32 -4.68
N THR A 133 16.05 -0.04 -5.86
CA THR A 133 15.26 0.00 -7.10
C THR A 133 15.49 -1.25 -7.94
N LYS A 134 14.48 -1.63 -8.72
CA LYS A 134 14.57 -2.75 -9.66
C LYS A 134 13.55 -2.60 -10.78
N VAL A 135 13.91 -3.00 -11.99
CA VAL A 135 12.95 -3.26 -13.06
C VAL A 135 12.61 -4.75 -13.02
N LEU A 136 11.33 -5.05 -12.84
CA LEU A 136 10.73 -6.37 -12.80
C LEU A 136 10.05 -6.69 -14.12
N ASN A 137 10.17 -7.94 -14.56
CA ASN A 137 9.50 -8.51 -15.72
C ASN A 137 8.54 -9.62 -15.29
N VAL A 138 7.72 -10.10 -16.21
CA VAL A 138 6.80 -11.23 -15.98
C VAL A 138 7.52 -12.41 -15.32
N GLY A 139 6.94 -12.89 -14.21
CA GLY A 139 7.49 -13.98 -13.40
C GLY A 139 8.43 -13.54 -12.28
N ASP A 140 8.87 -12.28 -12.25
CA ASP A 140 9.70 -11.78 -11.15
C ASP A 140 8.87 -11.59 -9.87
N VAL A 141 9.53 -11.86 -8.74
CA VAL A 141 9.01 -11.60 -7.39
C VAL A 141 9.87 -10.52 -6.74
N PHE A 142 9.22 -9.58 -6.06
CA PHE A 142 9.89 -8.56 -5.26
C PHE A 142 9.25 -8.43 -3.88
N ILE A 143 10.09 -8.31 -2.85
CA ILE A 143 9.64 -8.28 -1.45
C ILE A 143 9.89 -6.89 -0.88
N PHE A 144 8.85 -6.31 -0.30
CA PHE A 144 8.88 -5.06 0.45
C PHE A 144 8.66 -5.40 1.92
N LEU A 145 9.57 -4.98 2.80
CA LEU A 145 9.52 -5.27 4.23
C LEU A 145 8.60 -4.28 4.96
N ALA A 146 7.61 -4.72 5.76
CA ALA A 146 6.86 -3.84 6.67
C ALA A 146 6.03 -4.50 7.80
N GLY A 147 5.51 -3.65 8.72
CA GLY A 147 4.81 -3.89 10.03
C GLY A 147 3.48 -4.67 9.98
N LEU A 148 2.49 -4.50 10.90
CA LEU A 148 1.19 -5.27 11.05
C LEU A 148 -0.23 -4.62 10.75
N ASN A 149 -1.08 -5.06 9.76
CA ASN A 149 -2.16 -4.51 8.83
C ASN A 149 -1.92 -3.95 7.36
N PRO A 150 -2.82 -4.26 6.40
CA PRO A 150 -2.71 -3.90 4.96
C PRO A 150 -3.13 -2.47 4.53
N GLU A 151 -3.47 -1.58 5.44
CA GLU A 151 -3.95 -0.23 5.10
C GLU A 151 -2.90 0.58 4.31
N VAL A 152 -3.34 1.25 3.23
CA VAL A 152 -2.49 2.05 2.35
C VAL A 152 -2.55 3.51 2.82
N ILE A 153 -1.42 4.08 3.21
CA ILE A 153 -1.32 5.52 3.46
C ILE A 153 -0.60 6.16 2.27
N THR A 154 -1.34 6.83 1.38
CA THR A 154 -0.74 7.68 0.35
C THR A 154 -0.08 8.88 1.03
N ILE A 155 1.23 9.05 0.86
CA ILE A 155 1.98 10.09 1.57
C ILE A 155 1.47 11.49 1.19
N VAL A 156 1.20 11.70 -0.10
CA VAL A 156 0.79 13.02 -0.60
C VAL A 156 -0.60 13.40 -0.09
N ASP A 157 -1.55 12.48 -0.12
CA ASP A 157 -2.90 12.70 0.42
C ASP A 157 -2.85 12.91 1.94
N ALA A 158 -2.01 12.17 2.66
CA ALA A 158 -1.86 12.34 4.11
C ALA A 158 -1.26 13.70 4.50
N VAL A 159 -0.34 14.24 3.69
CA VAL A 159 0.35 15.50 3.98
C VAL A 159 -0.45 16.72 3.50
N PHE A 160 -1.03 16.65 2.29
CA PHE A 160 -1.63 17.81 1.63
C PHE A 160 -3.15 17.70 1.41
N GLY A 161 -3.74 16.49 1.48
CA GLY A 161 -5.15 16.22 1.20
C GLY A 161 -5.94 15.68 2.40
N SER A 162 -5.43 15.84 3.63
CA SER A 162 -6.11 15.36 4.84
C SER A 162 -7.38 16.16 5.11
N GLU A 163 -8.45 15.50 5.61
CA GLU A 163 -9.74 16.16 5.91
C GLU A 163 -9.59 17.41 6.79
N SER A 164 -8.65 17.36 7.73
CA SER A 164 -8.15 18.54 8.44
C SER A 164 -6.77 18.87 7.90
N PRO A 165 -6.61 19.91 7.07
CA PRO A 165 -5.32 20.24 6.46
C PRO A 165 -4.28 20.61 7.52
N ILE A 166 -3.04 20.15 7.33
CA ILE A 166 -1.92 20.52 8.21
C ILE A 166 -1.67 22.04 8.09
N ASN A 167 -1.31 22.71 9.18
CA ASN A 167 -1.04 24.14 9.14
C ASN A 167 0.04 24.48 8.09
N PRO A 168 -0.23 25.37 7.10
CA PRO A 168 0.74 25.72 6.07
C PRO A 168 2.08 26.20 6.60
N ASP A 169 2.12 26.90 7.73
CA ASP A 169 3.37 27.41 8.32
C ASP A 169 4.25 26.28 8.89
N VAL A 170 3.64 25.15 9.28
CA VAL A 170 4.37 23.94 9.67
C VAL A 170 4.99 23.30 8.43
N LEU A 171 4.22 23.18 7.34
CA LEU A 171 4.68 22.55 6.11
C LEU A 171 5.74 23.38 5.38
N THR A 172 5.61 24.71 5.34
CA THR A 172 6.65 25.59 4.76
C THR A 172 7.97 25.44 5.50
N LYS A 173 7.93 25.34 6.83
CA LYS A 173 9.13 25.12 7.63
C LYS A 173 9.71 23.71 7.46
N ALA A 174 8.85 22.69 7.40
CA ALA A 174 9.27 21.29 7.24
C ALA A 174 9.90 21.03 5.86
N PHE A 175 9.25 21.50 4.80
CA PHE A 175 9.70 21.29 3.42
C PHE A 175 10.64 22.38 2.89
N GLN A 176 10.80 23.49 3.64
CA GLN A 176 11.63 24.64 3.26
C GLN A 176 11.19 25.27 1.93
N VAL A 177 9.88 25.44 1.76
CA VAL A 177 9.26 25.99 0.55
C VAL A 177 8.34 27.17 0.87
N ASP A 178 7.99 27.92 -0.17
CA ASP A 178 7.08 29.05 -0.05
C ASP A 178 5.65 28.63 0.31
N LYS A 179 4.97 29.47 1.10
CA LYS A 179 3.58 29.26 1.53
C LYS A 179 2.61 29.11 0.35
N ASN A 180 2.82 29.89 -0.71
CA ASN A 180 2.00 29.82 -1.92
C ASN A 180 2.05 28.44 -2.58
N LEU A 181 3.20 27.75 -2.51
CA LEU A 181 3.34 26.40 -3.04
C LEU A 181 2.57 25.40 -2.17
N VAL A 182 2.65 25.51 -0.84
CA VAL A 182 1.89 24.66 0.08
C VAL A 182 0.38 24.82 -0.13
N GLU A 183 -0.10 26.06 -0.21
CA GLU A 183 -1.52 26.36 -0.44
C GLU A 183 -2.00 25.88 -1.83
N TYR A 184 -1.12 25.90 -2.81
CA TYR A 184 -1.39 25.31 -4.12
C TYR A 184 -1.54 23.78 -4.03
N LEU A 185 -0.63 23.11 -3.31
CA LEU A 185 -0.69 21.65 -3.12
C LEU A 185 -1.97 21.23 -2.37
N HIS A 186 -2.39 21.96 -1.33
CA HIS A 186 -3.67 21.70 -0.63
C HIS A 186 -4.92 21.83 -1.50
N LYS A 187 -4.83 22.49 -2.66
CA LYS A 187 -5.96 22.62 -3.60
C LYS A 187 -5.95 21.52 -4.66
N LEU A 188 -4.80 20.87 -4.86
CA LEU A 188 -4.64 19.80 -5.83
C LEU A 188 -5.03 18.43 -5.29
N PHE A 189 -4.86 18.23 -3.97
CA PHE A 189 -5.18 17.03 -3.23
C PHE A 189 -6.34 17.31 -2.28
#